data_AF-A0A431WN70-F1
#
_entry.id   AF-A0A431WN70-F1
#
_cell.length_a   1.000
_cell.length_b   1.000
_cell.length_c   1.000
_cell.angle_alpha   90.00
_cell.angle_beta   90.00
_cell.angle_gamma   90.00
#
_symmetry.space_group_name_H-M   'P 1'
#
loop_
_entity.id
_entity.type
_entity.pdbx_description
1 polymer ?
#
loop_
_entity_poly.entity_id
_entity_poly.type
_entity_poly.pdbx_seq_one_letter_code
_entity_poly.pdbx_strand_id
1 'polypeptide(L)'
;MLQYKQEFGEGFELGFELGDFPHLEDKSWKDEACPSFMFKLNSGLGHASSGLDHGGSDHKQNSLVEYLVLWVDYPSKEERENSRASRYSIVTAANLGSLHEPEIYHDEHSFTLFETEESEALTQYLSGLHIEPFYPV
;
A
#
# COMPACT_ATOMS: atom_id res chain seq x y z
N MET A 1 -18.59 -10.71 -2.66
CA MET A 1 -18.73 -9.63 -1.65
C MET A 1 -17.32 -9.27 -1.22
N LEU A 2 -16.94 -7.99 -1.25
CA LEU A 2 -15.58 -7.56 -0.92
C LEU A 2 -15.34 -7.71 0.60
N GLN A 3 -14.12 -8.02 1.03
CA GLN A 3 -13.84 -8.37 2.42
C GLN A 3 -14.03 -7.16 3.34
N TYR A 4 -13.55 -5.98 2.96
CA TYR A 4 -13.78 -4.76 3.75
C TYR A 4 -15.28 -4.47 3.99
N LYS A 5 -16.17 -4.80 3.04
CA LYS A 5 -17.62 -4.65 3.24
C LYS A 5 -18.20 -5.66 4.22
N GLN A 6 -17.63 -6.86 4.29
CA GLN A 6 -18.03 -7.86 5.28
C GLN A 6 -17.63 -7.42 6.69
N GLU A 7 -16.43 -6.86 6.83
CA GLU A 7 -15.86 -6.48 8.13
C GLU A 7 -16.37 -5.13 8.64
N PHE A 8 -16.53 -4.13 7.76
CA PHE A 8 -16.91 -2.74 8.10
C PHE A 8 -18.33 -2.35 7.66
N GLY A 9 -19.06 -3.27 7.01
CA GLY A 9 -20.44 -3.09 6.58
C GLY A 9 -20.60 -2.63 5.13
N GLU A 10 -21.74 -3.01 4.52
CA GLU A 10 -22.05 -2.72 3.11
C GLU A 10 -22.11 -1.23 2.76
N GLY A 11 -22.34 -0.38 3.76
CA GLY A 11 -22.38 1.08 3.63
C GLY A 11 -21.01 1.76 3.70
N PHE A 12 -19.92 1.03 3.98
CA PHE A 12 -18.59 1.61 4.00
C PHE A 12 -18.15 2.00 2.58
N GLU A 13 -17.77 3.26 2.41
CA GLU A 13 -17.35 3.81 1.12
C GLU A 13 -15.84 4.07 1.10
N LEU A 14 -15.12 3.41 0.18
CA LEU A 14 -13.70 3.67 -0.05
C LEU A 14 -13.45 5.05 -0.66
N GLY A 15 -14.43 5.61 -1.38
CA GLY A 15 -14.28 6.87 -2.12
C GLY A 15 -13.51 6.74 -3.44
N PHE A 16 -13.10 5.52 -3.81
CA PHE A 16 -12.54 5.15 -5.11
C PHE A 16 -13.02 3.75 -5.51
N GLU A 17 -12.91 3.41 -6.79
CA GLU A 17 -13.27 2.10 -7.31
C GLU A 17 -12.11 1.10 -7.15
N LEU A 18 -12.27 0.11 -6.27
CA LEU A 18 -11.23 -0.91 -6.05
C LEU A 18 -10.90 -1.71 -7.32
N GLY A 19 -11.86 -1.83 -8.24
CA GLY A 19 -11.69 -2.51 -9.53
C GLY A 19 -10.66 -1.85 -10.46
N ASP A 20 -10.38 -0.56 -10.27
CA ASP A 20 -9.34 0.15 -11.03
C ASP A 20 -7.93 -0.22 -10.57
N PHE A 21 -7.80 -0.84 -9.39
CA PHE A 21 -6.54 -1.25 -8.77
C PHE A 21 -6.56 -2.73 -8.38
N PRO A 22 -6.60 -3.66 -9.36
CA PRO A 22 -6.83 -5.10 -9.12
C PRO A 22 -5.70 -5.81 -8.35
N HIS A 23 -4.55 -5.15 -8.17
CA HIS A 23 -3.40 -5.68 -7.43
C HIS A 23 -3.35 -5.20 -5.97
N LEU A 24 -4.33 -4.41 -5.52
CA LEU A 24 -4.55 -4.17 -4.10
C LEU A 24 -5.21 -5.42 -3.48
N GLU A 25 -4.52 -6.05 -2.55
CA GLU A 25 -5.03 -7.20 -1.82
C GLU A 25 -5.74 -6.72 -0.55
N ASP A 26 -7.06 -6.94 -0.49
CA ASP A 26 -7.88 -6.62 0.67
C ASP A 26 -7.48 -7.49 1.87
N LYS A 27 -7.04 -6.86 2.94
CA LYS A 27 -6.65 -7.50 4.20
C LYS A 27 -7.39 -6.92 5.40
N SER A 28 -8.49 -6.23 5.12
CA SER A 28 -9.34 -5.60 6.11
C SER A 28 -9.80 -6.61 7.15
N TRP A 29 -9.70 -6.23 8.43
CA TRP A 29 -10.15 -7.04 9.55
C TRP A 29 -10.93 -6.17 10.55
N LYS A 30 -12.08 -6.66 11.01
CA LYS A 30 -13.02 -5.89 11.86
C LYS A 30 -12.47 -5.39 13.20
N ASP A 31 -11.39 -5.99 13.70
CA ASP A 31 -10.73 -5.57 14.94
C ASP A 31 -9.74 -4.42 14.70
N GLU A 32 -9.47 -4.08 13.42
CA GLU A 32 -8.72 -2.89 13.05
C GLU A 32 -9.62 -1.64 13.04
N ALA A 33 -9.00 -0.47 13.21
CA ALA A 33 -9.72 0.80 13.20
C ALA A 33 -10.34 1.14 11.83
N CYS A 34 -9.72 0.66 10.74
CA CYS A 34 -10.15 0.93 9.37
C CYS A 34 -9.70 -0.17 8.40
N PRO A 35 -10.33 -0.26 7.21
CA PRO A 35 -9.88 -1.15 6.13
C PRO A 35 -8.42 -0.98 5.73
N SER A 36 -7.79 -2.08 5.35
CA SER A 36 -6.40 -2.16 4.95
C SER A 36 -6.23 -2.93 3.64
N PHE A 37 -5.36 -2.41 2.77
CA PHE A 37 -5.08 -2.98 1.46
C PHE A 37 -3.57 -3.08 1.26
N MET A 38 -3.07 -4.29 1.07
CA MET A 38 -1.65 -4.55 0.85
C MET A 38 -1.33 -4.52 -0.64
N PHE A 39 -0.16 -4.02 -1.01
CA PHE A 39 0.30 -4.07 -2.40
C PHE A 39 1.82 -4.04 -2.51
N LYS A 40 2.30 -4.53 -3.64
CA LYS A 40 3.72 -4.72 -3.94
C LYS A 40 4.12 -3.80 -5.09
N LEU A 41 5.24 -3.11 -4.96
CA LEU A 41 5.85 -2.33 -6.02
C LEU A 41 7.09 -3.02 -6.58
N ASN A 42 7.30 -2.83 -7.87
CA ASN A 42 8.61 -3.03 -8.48
C ASN A 42 9.33 -1.70 -8.51
N SER A 43 10.23 -1.49 -7.57
CA SER A 43 11.04 -0.29 -7.48
C SER A 43 12.15 -0.40 -8.53
N GLY A 44 11.78 -0.08 -9.78
CA GLY A 44 12.72 0.13 -10.88
C GLY A 44 13.59 1.38 -10.71
N LEU A 45 13.40 2.13 -9.61
CA LEU A 45 14.26 3.22 -9.18
C LEU A 45 15.54 2.65 -8.59
N GLY A 46 16.45 2.26 -9.49
CA GLY A 46 17.87 2.29 -9.18
C GLY A 46 18.22 3.69 -8.69
N HIS A 47 18.39 3.82 -7.38
CA HIS A 47 19.29 4.76 -6.73
C HIS A 47 19.49 6.06 -7.54
N ALA A 48 18.55 6.99 -7.46
CA ALA A 48 18.86 8.41 -7.68
C ALA A 48 19.69 8.96 -6.51
N SER A 49 20.72 8.20 -6.10
CA SER A 49 21.80 8.71 -5.29
C SER A 49 22.81 9.27 -6.26
N SER A 50 22.86 10.60 -6.28
CA SER A 50 24.02 11.43 -6.58
C SER A 50 25.28 10.61 -6.85
N GLY A 51 25.73 10.62 -8.11
CA GLY A 51 26.79 9.76 -8.60
C GLY A 51 28.08 9.85 -7.80
N LEU A 52 28.83 8.75 -7.83
CA LEU A 52 30.29 8.70 -8.01
C LEU A 52 30.64 7.27 -8.50
N ASP A 53 31.68 7.23 -9.33
CA ASP A 53 32.04 6.24 -10.34
C ASP A 53 32.85 5.04 -9.79
N HIS A 54 32.70 3.83 -10.38
CA HIS A 54 33.77 2.93 -10.88
C HIS A 54 33.44 1.42 -10.76
N GLY A 55 33.39 0.75 -11.91
CA GLY A 55 34.04 -0.57 -12.09
C GLY A 55 33.20 -1.84 -11.87
N GLY A 56 32.68 -2.39 -12.98
CA GLY A 56 32.67 -3.83 -13.31
C GLY A 56 31.98 -4.82 -12.38
N SER A 57 30.89 -5.45 -12.85
CA SER A 57 30.66 -6.91 -12.91
C SER A 57 29.16 -7.23 -12.94
N ASP A 58 28.79 -8.07 -13.91
CA ASP A 58 27.62 -8.95 -14.00
C ASP A 58 26.22 -8.41 -13.68
N HIS A 59 25.43 -8.30 -14.76
CA HIS A 59 24.00 -8.05 -14.80
C HIS A 59 23.20 -8.99 -13.88
N LYS A 60 22.78 -8.48 -12.73
CA LYS A 60 21.49 -8.85 -12.13
C LYS A 60 20.84 -7.56 -11.64
N GLN A 61 19.95 -7.01 -12.46
CA GLN A 61 19.08 -5.90 -12.08
C GLN A 61 18.29 -6.39 -10.84
N ASN A 62 18.77 -6.03 -9.65
CA ASN A 62 18.10 -6.40 -8.41
C ASN A 62 16.86 -5.51 -8.32
N SER A 63 15.75 -5.97 -8.91
CA SER A 63 14.43 -5.38 -8.69
C SER A 63 14.21 -5.35 -7.18
N LEU A 64 14.27 -4.15 -6.62
CA LEU A 64 13.93 -3.94 -5.22
C LEU A 64 12.41 -4.02 -5.16
N VAL A 65 11.93 -5.07 -4.51
CA VAL A 65 10.50 -5.21 -4.23
C VAL A 65 10.21 -4.42 -2.96
N GLU A 66 9.26 -3.51 -3.04
CA GLU A 66 8.75 -2.80 -1.87
C GLU A 66 7.33 -3.25 -1.57
N TYR A 67 7.00 -3.37 -0.29
CA TYR A 67 5.67 -3.72 0.17
C TYR A 67 5.05 -2.53 0.89
N LEU A 68 3.77 -2.31 0.64
CA LEU A 68 3.02 -1.15 1.11
C LEU A 68 1.68 -1.59 1.66
N VAL A 69 1.17 -0.79 2.60
CA VAL A 69 -0.19 -0.90 3.12
C VAL A 69 -0.89 0.44 2.94
N LEU A 70 -2.05 0.40 2.29
CA LEU A 70 -3.01 1.51 2.24
C LEU A 70 -4.04 1.30 3.34
N TRP A 71 -4.13 2.27 4.24
CA TRP A 71 -5.19 2.40 5.23
C TRP A 71 -6.25 3.37 4.72
N VAL A 72 -7.52 2.99 4.84
CA VAL A 72 -8.67 3.77 4.39
C VAL A 72 -9.59 4.08 5.56
N ASP A 73 -9.36 5.20 6.21
CA ASP A 73 -10.16 5.70 7.33
C ASP A 73 -11.57 6.14 6.91
N TYR A 74 -12.42 6.36 7.92
CA TYR A 74 -13.78 6.83 7.71
C TYR A 74 -13.80 8.22 7.03
N PRO A 75 -14.80 8.50 6.17
CA PRO A 75 -14.96 9.83 5.57
C PRO A 75 -15.06 10.92 6.65
N SER A 76 -15.84 10.67 7.71
CA SER A 76 -16.02 11.59 8.84
C SER A 76 -14.87 11.47 9.84
N LYS A 77 -14.22 12.60 10.16
CA LYS A 77 -13.12 12.66 11.15
C LYS A 77 -13.52 12.24 12.56
N GLU A 78 -14.80 12.34 12.90
CA GLU A 78 -15.34 11.99 14.22
C GLU A 78 -15.42 10.46 14.43
N GLU A 79 -15.44 9.70 13.33
CA GLU A 79 -15.49 8.23 13.36
C GLU A 79 -14.08 7.61 13.34
N ARG A 80 -13.06 8.38 12.98
CA ARG A 80 -11.66 7.92 12.93
C ARG A 80 -11.10 7.74 14.33
N GLU A 81 -10.29 6.71 14.53
CA GLU A 81 -9.54 6.52 15.78
C GLU A 81 -8.69 7.76 16.12
N ASN A 82 -8.07 8.35 15.09
CA ASN A 82 -7.37 9.62 15.19
C ASN A 82 -8.01 10.66 14.27
N SER A 83 -8.79 11.58 14.84
CA SER A 83 -9.44 12.68 14.11
C SER A 83 -8.48 13.63 13.38
N ARG A 84 -7.17 13.59 13.69
CA ARG A 84 -6.14 14.38 13.00
C ARG A 84 -5.49 13.63 11.84
N ALA A 85 -5.70 12.32 11.73
CA ALA A 85 -5.17 11.51 10.65
C ALA A 85 -5.89 11.80 9.33
N SER A 86 -5.16 11.62 8.24
CA SER A 86 -5.71 11.69 6.90
C SER A 86 -6.59 10.47 6.59
N ARG A 87 -7.62 10.62 5.75
CA ARG A 87 -8.50 9.52 5.34
C ARG A 87 -7.74 8.38 4.67
N TYR A 88 -6.74 8.72 3.87
CA TYR A 88 -5.93 7.73 3.16
C TYR A 88 -4.50 7.88 3.60
N SER A 89 -3.89 6.77 4.02
CA SER A 89 -2.49 6.73 4.43
C SER A 89 -1.80 5.52 3.82
N ILE A 90 -0.71 5.75 3.08
CA ILE A 90 0.14 4.69 2.51
C ILE A 90 1.43 4.63 3.32
N VAL A 91 1.71 3.46 3.88
CA VAL A 91 2.89 3.21 4.71
C VAL A 91 3.77 2.10 4.13
N THR A 92 5.07 2.19 4.35
CA THR A 92 5.99 1.09 4.06
C THR A 92 5.73 -0.10 4.96
N ALA A 93 5.97 -1.30 4.45
CA ALA A 93 5.83 -2.54 5.20
C ALA A 93 6.97 -3.52 4.86
N ALA A 94 7.26 -4.39 5.82
CA ALA A 94 8.21 -5.48 5.68
C ALA A 94 7.46 -6.78 5.35
N ASN A 95 8.01 -7.58 4.44
CA ASN A 95 7.58 -8.96 4.27
C ASN A 95 8.40 -9.85 5.20
N LEU A 96 7.78 -10.39 6.24
CA LEU A 96 8.40 -11.36 7.17
C LEU A 96 8.18 -12.82 6.72
N GLY A 97 7.34 -13.02 5.71
CA GLY A 97 7.04 -14.31 5.11
C GLY A 97 7.95 -14.64 3.93
N SER A 98 7.43 -15.38 2.97
CA SER A 98 8.14 -15.76 1.74
C SER A 98 7.63 -15.01 0.51
N LEU A 99 8.25 -15.25 -0.65
CA LEU A 99 7.72 -14.77 -1.94
C LEU A 99 6.41 -15.46 -2.33
N HIS A 100 6.15 -16.67 -1.83
CA HIS A 100 4.96 -17.46 -2.15
C HIS A 100 3.85 -17.33 -1.11
N GLU A 101 4.21 -16.94 0.10
CA GLU A 101 3.32 -16.74 1.24
C GLU A 101 3.78 -15.46 1.95
N PRO A 102 3.48 -14.28 1.37
CA PRO A 102 3.91 -13.01 1.94
C PRO A 102 3.18 -12.75 3.27
N GLU A 103 3.94 -12.36 4.28
CA GLU A 103 3.42 -11.93 5.57
C GLU A 103 3.83 -10.47 5.76
N ILE A 104 2.98 -9.56 5.31
CA ILE A 104 3.27 -8.12 5.26
C ILE A 104 2.87 -7.48 6.58
N TYR A 105 3.84 -6.85 7.24
CA TYR A 105 3.65 -6.14 8.50
C TYR A 105 4.19 -4.73 8.40
N HIS A 106 3.49 -3.79 9.03
CA HIS A 106 4.07 -2.52 9.37
C HIS A 106 4.67 -2.59 10.78
N ASP A 107 5.84 -2.01 10.98
CA ASP A 107 6.57 -2.04 12.25
C ASP A 107 7.13 -0.65 12.62
N GLU A 108 7.98 -0.58 13.64
CA GLU A 108 8.59 0.68 14.10
C GLU A 108 9.47 1.39 13.05
N HIS A 109 9.92 0.66 12.03
CA HIS A 109 10.66 1.19 10.89
C HIS A 109 9.77 1.59 9.72
N SER A 110 8.47 1.29 9.79
CA SER A 110 7.51 1.75 8.79
C SER A 110 7.30 3.25 8.89
N PHE A 111 7.25 3.91 7.74
CA PHE A 111 6.96 5.34 7.66
C PHE A 111 5.90 5.61 6.60
N THR A 112 5.19 6.73 6.78
CA THR A 112 4.16 7.18 5.83
C THR A 112 4.82 7.78 4.60
N LEU A 113 4.51 7.23 3.44
CA LEU A 113 4.97 7.72 2.13
C LEU A 113 4.04 8.76 1.54
N PHE A 114 2.74 8.59 1.78
CA PHE A 114 1.71 9.43 1.20
C PHE A 114 0.49 9.45 2.11
N GLU A 115 -0.11 10.63 2.28
CA GLU A 115 -1.37 10.80 2.99
C GLU A 115 -2.22 11.87 2.31
N THR A 116 -3.54 11.68 2.30
CA THR A 116 -4.48 12.65 1.71
C THR A 116 -5.90 12.45 2.26
N GLU A 117 -6.71 13.52 2.23
CA GLU A 117 -8.16 13.43 2.44
C GLU A 117 -8.91 13.10 1.13
N GLU A 118 -8.35 13.51 0.00
CA GLU A 118 -9.03 13.53 -1.30
C GLU A 118 -8.77 12.22 -2.06
N SER A 119 -9.85 11.53 -2.46
CA SER A 119 -9.74 10.27 -3.18
C SER A 119 -9.11 10.43 -4.56
N GLU A 120 -9.32 11.56 -5.24
CA GLU A 120 -8.69 11.85 -6.53
C GLU A 120 -7.15 11.92 -6.41
N ALA A 121 -6.63 12.53 -5.35
CA ALA A 121 -5.19 12.56 -5.11
C ALA A 121 -4.64 11.16 -4.84
N LEU A 122 -5.39 10.31 -4.10
CA LEU A 122 -5.02 8.91 -3.89
C LEU A 122 -4.99 8.14 -5.20
N THR A 123 -6.03 8.21 -6.03
CA THR A 123 -6.09 7.45 -7.28
C THR A 123 -5.01 7.91 -8.25
N GLN A 124 -4.75 9.21 -8.35
CA GLN A 124 -3.63 9.75 -9.14
C GLN A 124 -2.28 9.21 -8.65
N TYR A 125 -2.07 9.16 -7.33
CA TYR A 125 -0.84 8.60 -6.76
C TYR A 125 -0.70 7.12 -7.11
N LEU A 126 -1.73 6.30 -6.86
CA LEU A 126 -1.73 4.86 -7.15
C LEU A 126 -1.53 4.56 -8.64
N SER A 127 -2.16 5.32 -9.54
CA SER A 127 -1.99 5.16 -10.99
C SER A 127 -0.58 5.50 -11.48
N GLY A 128 0.19 6.30 -10.72
CA GLY A 128 1.59 6.59 -11.00
C GLY A 128 2.55 5.48 -10.58
N LEU A 129 2.09 4.48 -9.84
CA LEU A 129 2.93 3.40 -9.31
C LEU A 129 2.92 2.18 -10.24
N HIS A 130 4.05 1.48 -10.29
CA HIS A 130 4.14 0.17 -10.91
C HIS A 130 3.81 -0.92 -9.88
N ILE A 131 2.50 -1.16 -9.69
CA ILE A 131 2.00 -2.18 -8.77
C ILE A 131 2.04 -3.56 -9.45
N GLU A 132 2.70 -4.52 -8.80
CA GLU A 132 2.80 -5.91 -9.26
C GLU A 132 1.84 -6.83 -8.49
N PRO A 133 1.40 -7.94 -9.09
CA PRO A 133 0.72 -8.99 -8.34
C PRO A 133 1.66 -9.61 -7.29
N PHE A 134 1.10 -9.99 -6.13
CA PHE A 134 1.83 -10.71 -5.09
C PHE A 134 2.30 -12.09 -5.55
N TYR A 135 1.42 -12.81 -6.25
CA TYR A 135 1.66 -14.18 -6.69
C TYR A 135 2.01 -14.19 -8.19
N PRO A 136 3.06 -14.92 -8.59
CA PRO A 136 3.36 -15.11 -10.01
C PRO A 136 2.21 -15.86 -10.69
N VAL A 137 1.80 -15.38 -11.87
CA VAL A 137 0.82 -16.02 -12.76
C VAL A 137 1.41 -17.20 -13.52
#